data_AF-A0A7J9XIE0-F1
#
_entry.id   AF-A0A7J9XIE0-F1
#
_cell.length_a   1.000
_cell.length_b   1.000
_cell.length_c   1.000
_cell.angle_alpha   90.00
_cell.angle_beta   90.00
_cell.angle_gamma   90.00
#
_symmetry.space_group_name_H-M   'P 1'
#
loop_
_entity.id
_entity.type
_entity.pdbx_description
1 polymer ?
#
loop_
_entity_poly.entity_id
_entity_poly.type
_entity_poly.pdbx_seq_one_letter_code
_entity_poly.pdbx_strand_id
1 'polypeptide(L)'
;MADLAGCRLRFDQRQRTWFVAADDRSRTSVPGVFAAGEVVGIGGHRKAVADGLVAGSSAAAHAGFAALADTGRWRRLARFARAAQRALAPPPLAAYVADGAVVCRCEGVTAGRIRAAARDGATTVAGVRMRTRCGMGPCQGRMCAQLAGELTDDVNGAAAGTAGRLASRLPARPMTVGALAS
;
A
#
# COMPACT_ATOMS: atom_id res chain seq x y z
N MET A 1 -7.72 2.75 -0.05
CA MET A 1 -8.93 2.96 -0.87
C MET A 1 -9.17 1.77 -1.77
N ALA A 2 -8.20 1.32 -2.57
CA ALA A 2 -8.35 0.11 -3.41
C ALA A 2 -8.90 -1.11 -2.65
N ASP A 3 -8.42 -1.38 -1.43
CA ASP A 3 -8.96 -2.45 -0.58
C ASP A 3 -10.43 -2.26 -0.17
N LEU A 4 -10.89 -1.02 0.09
CA LEU A 4 -12.32 -0.74 0.34
C LEU A 4 -13.18 -1.00 -0.89
N ALA A 5 -12.61 -0.79 -2.09
CA ALA A 5 -13.27 -1.11 -3.34
C ALA A 5 -13.21 -2.61 -3.67
N GLY A 6 -12.58 -3.46 -2.83
CA GLY A 6 -12.42 -4.89 -3.07
C GLY A 6 -11.30 -5.25 -4.06
N CYS A 7 -10.47 -4.28 -4.46
CA CYS A 7 -9.36 -4.55 -5.38
C CYS A 7 -8.30 -5.42 -4.72
N ARG A 8 -7.86 -6.45 -5.44
CA ARG A 8 -6.72 -7.28 -5.05
C ARG A 8 -5.46 -6.42 -4.94
N LEU A 9 -4.73 -6.62 -3.85
CA LEU A 9 -3.42 -6.03 -3.65
C LEU A 9 -2.34 -7.10 -3.79
N ARG A 10 -1.16 -6.67 -4.20
CA ARG A 10 0.03 -7.53 -4.32
C ARG A 10 1.16 -6.93 -3.49
N PHE A 11 1.88 -7.77 -2.77
CA PHE A 11 3.13 -7.36 -2.15
C PHE A 11 4.24 -7.38 -3.21
N ASP A 12 5.02 -6.31 -3.30
CA ASP A 12 6.18 -6.23 -4.20
C ASP A 12 7.46 -6.39 -3.39
N GLN A 13 8.10 -7.55 -3.54
CA GLN A 13 9.32 -7.91 -2.81
C GLN A 13 10.47 -6.92 -3.02
N ARG A 14 10.55 -6.26 -4.19
CA ARG A 14 11.64 -5.32 -4.49
C ARG A 14 11.48 -3.98 -3.77
N GLN A 15 10.23 -3.55 -3.61
CA GLN A 15 9.90 -2.27 -2.98
C GLN A 15 9.42 -2.44 -1.54
N ARG A 16 9.30 -3.69 -1.07
CA ARG A 16 8.89 -4.09 0.28
C ARG A 16 7.55 -3.44 0.71
N THR A 17 6.62 -3.32 -0.22
CA THR A 17 5.33 -2.66 0.02
C THR A 17 4.20 -3.23 -0.83
N TRP A 18 2.97 -2.82 -0.53
CA TRP A 18 1.75 -3.26 -1.19
C TRP A 18 1.33 -2.29 -2.31
N PHE A 19 1.04 -2.83 -3.49
CA PHE A 19 0.45 -2.10 -4.60
C PHE A 19 -0.89 -2.71 -5.02
N VAL A 20 -1.70 -1.93 -5.72
CA VAL A 20 -2.89 -2.42 -6.40
C VAL A 20 -2.46 -3.35 -7.53
N ALA A 21 -3.05 -4.55 -7.57
CA ALA A 21 -2.87 -5.44 -8.71
C ALA A 21 -3.70 -4.90 -9.88
N ALA A 22 -3.02 -4.50 -10.94
CA ALA A 22 -3.64 -4.07 -12.19
C ALA A 22 -2.89 -4.67 -13.38
N ASP A 23 -3.61 -4.91 -14.47
CA ASP A 23 -3.03 -5.42 -15.71
C ASP A 23 -2.35 -4.32 -16.56
N ASP A 24 -1.91 -4.67 -17.76
CA ASP A 24 -1.25 -3.76 -18.71
C ASP A 24 -2.20 -2.73 -19.34
N ARG A 25 -3.50 -2.84 -19.05
CA ARG A 25 -4.55 -1.87 -19.38
C ARG A 25 -5.08 -1.15 -18.14
N SER A 26 -4.34 -1.19 -17.03
CA SER A 26 -4.71 -0.53 -15.78
C SER A 26 -6.05 -0.98 -15.19
N ARG A 27 -6.54 -2.17 -15.56
CA ARG A 27 -7.75 -2.78 -15.00
C ARG A 27 -7.41 -3.49 -13.70
N THR A 28 -8.19 -3.24 -12.65
CA THR A 28 -8.03 -3.96 -11.37
C THR A 28 -8.81 -5.28 -11.39
N SER A 29 -8.79 -6.02 -10.28
CA SER A 29 -9.61 -7.23 -10.13
C SER A 29 -11.12 -6.94 -10.01
N VAL A 30 -11.52 -5.68 -9.83
CA VAL A 30 -12.93 -5.28 -9.71
C VAL A 30 -13.35 -4.61 -11.00
N PRO A 31 -14.35 -5.16 -11.72
CA PRO A 31 -14.88 -4.55 -12.93
C PRO A 31 -15.30 -3.09 -12.70
N GLY A 32 -15.01 -2.22 -13.66
CA GLY A 32 -15.29 -0.78 -13.56
C GLY A 32 -14.32 0.00 -12.64
N VAL A 33 -13.39 -0.66 -11.95
CA VAL A 33 -12.36 -0.01 -11.14
C VAL A 33 -11.00 -0.11 -11.82
N PHE A 34 -10.39 1.05 -12.06
CA PHE A 34 -9.10 1.21 -12.73
C PHE A 34 -8.09 1.85 -11.79
N ALA A 35 -6.80 1.57 -11.99
CA ALA A 35 -5.75 2.10 -11.14
C ALA A 35 -4.60 2.69 -11.97
N ALA A 36 -4.17 3.90 -11.59
CA ALA A 36 -3.13 4.64 -12.28
C ALA A 36 -2.18 5.33 -11.31
N GLY A 37 -0.95 5.58 -11.75
CA GLY A 37 0.08 6.23 -10.96
C GLY A 37 0.80 5.27 -10.02
N GLU A 38 1.30 5.79 -8.89
CA GLU A 38 2.19 5.02 -8.02
C GLU A 38 1.46 3.96 -7.18
N VAL A 39 0.12 4.02 -7.11
CA VAL A 39 -0.68 2.99 -6.45
C VAL A 39 -0.53 1.61 -7.11
N VAL A 40 -0.11 1.54 -8.38
CA VAL A 40 0.21 0.28 -9.09
C VAL A 40 1.71 -0.05 -9.12
N GLY A 41 2.56 0.83 -8.58
CA GLY A 41 4.01 0.69 -8.54
C GLY A 41 4.76 2.02 -8.74
N ILE A 42 5.85 2.22 -8.00
CA ILE A 42 6.71 3.42 -8.06
C ILE A 42 7.48 3.49 -9.38
N GLY A 43 7.29 4.51 -10.20
CA GLY A 43 8.04 4.61 -11.46
C GLY A 43 8.24 6.02 -12.00
N GLY A 44 8.03 7.02 -11.15
CA GLY A 44 8.20 8.43 -11.48
C GLY A 44 7.06 9.01 -12.32
N HIS A 45 7.06 10.35 -12.40
CA HIS A 45 5.95 11.11 -12.98
C HIS A 45 5.62 10.71 -14.43
N ARG A 46 6.63 10.43 -15.28
CA ARG A 46 6.39 10.07 -16.69
C ARG A 46 5.61 8.76 -16.81
N LYS A 47 5.93 7.76 -16.00
CA LYS A 47 5.17 6.50 -15.94
C LYS A 47 3.77 6.77 -15.41
N ALA A 48 3.64 7.55 -14.34
CA ALA A 48 2.33 7.86 -13.75
C ALA A 48 1.37 8.53 -14.74
N VAL A 49 1.87 9.47 -15.55
CA VAL A 49 1.09 10.08 -16.64
C VAL A 49 0.68 9.04 -17.69
N ALA A 50 1.60 8.15 -18.08
CA ALA A 50 1.30 7.09 -19.03
C ALA A 50 0.27 6.07 -18.48
N ASP A 51 0.35 5.72 -17.18
CA ASP A 51 -0.67 4.90 -16.53
C ASP A 51 -2.05 5.59 -16.57
N GLY A 52 -2.09 6.90 -16.33
CA GLY A 52 -3.33 7.69 -16.36
C GLY A 52 -4.00 7.66 -17.73
N LEU A 53 -3.22 7.78 -18.81
CA LEU A 53 -3.73 7.67 -20.18
C LEU A 53 -4.30 6.27 -20.46
N VAL A 54 -3.56 5.22 -20.07
CA VAL A 54 -4.00 3.82 -20.26
C VAL A 54 -5.27 3.51 -19.44
N ALA A 55 -5.31 3.95 -18.19
CA ALA A 55 -6.47 3.78 -17.31
C ALA A 55 -7.69 4.55 -17.83
N GLY A 56 -7.50 5.81 -18.25
CA GLY A 56 -8.55 6.65 -18.81
C GLY A 56 -9.15 6.05 -20.08
N SER A 57 -8.32 5.58 -21.03
CA SER A 57 -8.82 4.89 -22.22
C SER A 57 -9.54 3.60 -21.89
N SER A 58 -9.06 2.83 -20.91
CA SER A 58 -9.73 1.59 -20.49
C SER A 58 -11.06 1.85 -19.79
N ALA A 59 -11.16 2.93 -19.01
CA ALA A 59 -12.41 3.39 -18.40
C ALA A 59 -13.41 3.87 -19.46
N ALA A 60 -12.96 4.65 -20.45
CA ALA A 60 -13.80 5.09 -21.56
C ALA A 60 -14.34 3.91 -22.38
N ALA A 61 -13.48 2.93 -22.69
CA ALA A 61 -13.88 1.70 -23.37
C ALA A 61 -14.90 0.89 -22.56
N HIS A 62 -14.73 0.81 -21.24
CA HIS A 62 -15.69 0.15 -20.35
C HIS A 62 -17.05 0.86 -20.31
N ALA A 63 -17.08 2.18 -20.48
CA ALA A 63 -18.30 2.97 -20.60
C ALA A 63 -18.91 2.96 -22.01
N GLY A 64 -18.35 2.19 -22.96
CA GLY A 64 -18.88 2.04 -24.32
C GLY A 64 -18.34 3.05 -25.34
N PHE A 65 -17.35 3.87 -24.98
CA PHE A 65 -16.73 4.83 -25.91
C PHE A 65 -15.54 4.20 -26.64
N ALA A 66 -15.35 4.56 -27.92
CA ALA A 66 -14.17 4.17 -28.66
C ALA A 66 -12.91 4.82 -28.04
N ALA A 67 -12.03 4.03 -27.45
CA ALA A 67 -10.79 4.51 -26.86
C ALA A 67 -9.68 3.46 -27.00
N LEU A 68 -8.54 3.86 -27.59
CA LEU A 68 -7.34 3.04 -27.68
C LEU A 68 -6.13 3.88 -27.24
N ALA A 69 -5.59 3.58 -26.06
CA ALA A 69 -4.30 4.13 -25.65
C ALA A 69 -3.16 3.33 -26.29
N ASP A 70 -2.16 4.01 -26.85
CA ASP A 70 -0.87 3.38 -27.17
C ASP A 70 -0.16 2.96 -25.88
N THR A 71 -0.13 1.65 -25.63
CA THR A 71 0.60 1.07 -24.49
C THR A 71 2.10 1.00 -24.73
N GLY A 72 2.61 1.32 -25.93
CA GLY A 72 4.03 1.30 -26.27
C GLY A 72 4.86 2.24 -25.39
N ARG A 73 4.41 3.49 -25.23
CA ARG A 73 5.04 4.44 -24.31
C ARG A 73 5.01 3.93 -22.86
N TRP A 74 3.87 3.42 -22.42
CA TRP A 74 3.72 2.85 -21.08
C TRP A 74 4.68 1.67 -20.85
N ARG A 75 4.76 0.72 -21.78
CA ARG A 75 5.65 -0.46 -21.70
C ARG A 75 7.11 -0.07 -21.56
N ARG A 76 7.58 0.94 -22.32
CA ARG A 76 8.95 1.45 -22.21
C ARG A 76 9.23 2.04 -20.83
N LEU A 77 8.33 2.89 -20.33
CA LEU A 77 8.47 3.53 -19.02
C LEU A 77 8.34 2.53 -17.86
N ALA A 78 7.44 1.55 -17.96
CA ALA A 78 7.29 0.48 -16.99
C ALA A 78 8.55 -0.40 -16.91
N ARG A 79 9.20 -0.69 -18.06
CA ARG A 79 10.47 -1.42 -18.10
C ARG A 79 11.60 -0.63 -17.43
N PHE A 80 11.71 0.66 -17.74
CA PHE A 80 12.67 1.56 -17.09
C PHE A 80 12.45 1.61 -15.57
N ALA A 81 11.21 1.83 -15.13
CA ALA A 81 10.85 1.87 -13.72
C ALA A 81 11.25 0.57 -12.99
N ARG A 82 10.99 -0.60 -13.59
CA ARG A 82 11.39 -1.90 -13.01
C ARG A 82 12.91 -2.02 -12.86
N ALA A 83 13.69 -1.49 -13.80
CA ALA A 83 15.15 -1.48 -13.68
C ALA A 83 15.61 -0.54 -12.55
N ALA A 84 15.07 0.68 -12.50
CA ALA A 84 15.39 1.66 -11.45
C ALA A 84 15.02 1.15 -10.05
N GLN A 85 13.84 0.54 -9.89
CA GLN A 85 13.39 -0.06 -8.62
C GLN A 85 14.31 -1.17 -8.09
N ARG A 86 15.02 -1.88 -8.97
CA ARG A 86 16.00 -2.90 -8.55
C ARG A 86 17.28 -2.25 -8.05
N ALA A 87 17.74 -1.19 -8.73
CA ALA A 87 18.93 -0.44 -8.33
C ALA A 87 18.71 0.36 -7.04
N LEU A 88 17.48 0.83 -6.81
CA LEU A 88 17.09 1.69 -5.68
C LEU A 88 16.17 0.96 -4.69
N ALA A 89 16.34 -0.36 -4.51
CA ALA A 89 15.53 -1.12 -3.57
C ALA A 89 15.79 -0.64 -2.13
N PRO A 90 14.74 -0.33 -1.33
CA PRO A 90 14.94 0.09 0.04
C PRO A 90 15.49 -1.07 0.89
N PRO A 91 16.41 -0.79 1.85
CA PRO A 91 16.86 -1.80 2.79
C PRO A 91 15.73 -2.18 3.77
N PRO A 92 15.84 -3.31 4.48
CA PRO A 92 14.89 -3.67 5.51
C PRO A 92 14.93 -2.64 6.66
N LEU A 93 13.89 -1.83 6.81
CA LEU A 93 13.88 -0.72 7.77
C LEU A 93 13.91 -1.21 9.22
N ALA A 94 13.35 -2.39 9.50
CA ALA A 94 13.32 -2.96 10.85
C ALA A 94 14.72 -3.04 11.49
N ALA A 95 15.77 -3.29 10.70
CA ALA A 95 17.15 -3.37 11.17
C ALA A 95 17.73 -2.01 11.64
N TYR A 96 17.14 -0.89 11.20
CA TYR A 96 17.65 0.46 11.46
C TYR A 96 16.82 1.25 12.48
N VAL A 97 15.77 0.63 13.05
CA VAL A 97 14.83 1.32 13.94
C VAL A 97 15.06 0.88 15.39
N ALA A 98 15.61 1.77 16.21
CA ALA A 98 15.82 1.54 17.63
C ALA A 98 14.50 1.34 18.40
N ASP A 99 14.51 0.61 19.51
CA ASP A 99 13.31 0.30 20.31
C ASP A 99 12.58 1.55 20.84
N GLY A 100 13.32 2.63 21.14
CA GLY A 100 12.75 3.90 21.59
C GLY A 100 12.08 4.72 20.50
N ALA A 101 12.28 4.39 19.22
CA ALA A 101 11.74 5.16 18.10
C ALA A 101 10.21 5.05 18.05
N VAL A 102 9.53 6.20 17.96
CA VAL A 102 8.06 6.25 17.81
C VAL A 102 7.67 5.86 16.40
N VAL A 103 6.94 4.75 16.27
CA VAL A 103 6.44 4.24 14.98
C VAL A 103 5.02 4.74 14.72
N CYS A 104 4.15 4.77 15.73
CA CYS A 104 2.80 5.34 15.62
C CYS A 104 2.70 6.66 16.38
N ARG A 105 2.86 7.78 15.67
CA ARG A 105 2.76 9.12 16.26
C ARG A 105 1.40 9.40 16.92
N CYS A 106 0.30 8.90 16.34
CA CYS A 106 -1.04 9.16 16.86
C CYS A 106 -1.29 8.52 18.23
N GLU A 107 -0.69 7.35 18.49
CA GLU A 107 -0.95 6.55 19.69
C GLU A 107 0.29 6.45 20.61
N GLY A 108 1.39 7.13 20.26
CA GLY A 108 2.64 7.07 21.01
C GLY A 108 3.28 5.66 21.07
N VAL A 109 3.07 4.82 20.04
CA VAL A 109 3.59 3.45 20.04
C VAL A 109 5.00 3.41 19.48
N THR A 110 5.94 2.88 20.26
CA THR A 110 7.34 2.72 19.87
C THR A 110 7.60 1.39 19.15
N ALA A 111 8.74 1.29 18.46
CA ALA A 111 9.19 0.05 17.84
C ALA A 111 9.35 -1.07 18.86
N GLY A 112 9.88 -0.78 20.06
CA GLY A 112 10.04 -1.74 21.14
C GLY A 112 8.70 -2.34 21.59
N ARG A 113 7.63 -1.55 21.67
CA ARG A 113 6.28 -2.06 21.97
C ARG A 113 5.73 -2.97 20.88
N ILE A 114 6.02 -2.67 19.61
CA ILE A 114 5.64 -3.54 18.48
C ILE A 114 6.40 -4.85 18.55
N ARG A 115 7.72 -4.81 18.77
CA ARG A 115 8.54 -6.01 18.91
C ARG A 115 8.12 -6.86 20.11
N ALA A 116 7.81 -6.24 21.25
CA ALA A 116 7.28 -6.93 22.42
C ALA A 116 5.96 -7.63 22.11
N ALA A 117 5.03 -6.96 21.41
CA ALA A 117 3.77 -7.58 20.97
C ALA A 117 3.99 -8.76 20.02
N ALA A 118 4.99 -8.67 19.12
CA ALA A 118 5.35 -9.77 18.23
C ALA A 118 5.94 -10.96 18.99
N ARG A 119 6.85 -10.73 19.95
CA ARG A 119 7.37 -11.78 20.86
C ARG A 119 6.26 -12.41 21.72
N ASP A 120 5.21 -11.65 22.02
CA ASP A 120 3.99 -12.10 22.71
C ASP A 120 2.96 -12.77 21.75
N GLY A 121 3.43 -13.26 20.61
CA GLY A 121 2.64 -14.07 19.67
C GLY A 121 1.84 -13.30 18.64
N ALA A 122 2.03 -11.98 18.48
CA ALA A 122 1.46 -11.27 17.34
C ALA A 122 2.23 -11.58 16.05
N THR A 123 1.62 -12.36 15.16
CA THR A 123 2.19 -12.71 13.84
C THR A 123 1.69 -11.81 12.71
N THR A 124 0.70 -10.94 12.96
CA THR A 124 0.13 -10.03 11.97
C THR A 124 0.12 -8.59 12.46
N VAL A 125 0.15 -7.64 11.53
CA VAL A 125 0.01 -6.21 11.86
C VAL A 125 -1.33 -5.89 12.54
N ALA A 126 -2.37 -6.68 12.24
CA ALA A 126 -3.66 -6.60 12.93
C ALA A 126 -3.55 -7.07 14.39
N GLY A 127 -2.79 -8.13 14.67
CA GLY A 127 -2.49 -8.60 16.03
C GLY A 127 -1.70 -7.57 16.83
N VAL A 128 -0.70 -6.93 16.21
CA VAL A 128 0.03 -5.82 16.83
C VAL A 128 -0.89 -4.65 17.12
N ARG A 129 -1.77 -4.27 16.18
CA ARG A 129 -2.76 -3.21 16.38
C ARG A 129 -3.64 -3.50 17.59
N MET A 130 -4.15 -4.72 17.75
CA MET A 130 -5.00 -5.09 18.89
C MET A 130 -4.28 -4.99 20.23
N ARG A 131 -3.00 -5.37 20.29
CA ARG A 131 -2.20 -5.35 21.53
C ARG A 131 -1.67 -3.97 21.91
N THR A 132 -1.39 -3.12 20.92
CA THR A 132 -0.63 -1.86 21.14
C THR A 132 -1.41 -0.60 20.81
N ARG A 133 -2.58 -0.72 20.17
CA ARG A 133 -3.32 0.34 19.48
C ARG A 133 -2.60 0.95 18.26
N CYS A 134 -1.44 0.44 17.85
CA CYS A 134 -0.72 0.92 16.66
C CYS A 134 -1.66 0.97 15.43
N GLY A 135 -1.86 2.17 14.88
CA GLY A 135 -2.74 2.40 13.73
C GLY A 135 -4.22 2.63 14.05
N MET A 136 -4.61 2.77 15.32
CA MET A 136 -5.99 3.12 15.71
C MET A 136 -6.30 4.62 15.70
N GLY A 137 -5.28 5.48 15.67
CA GLY A 137 -5.48 6.94 15.62
C GLY A 137 -6.13 7.42 14.31
N PRO A 138 -6.36 8.75 14.14
CA PRO A 138 -7.12 9.31 13.01
C PRO A 138 -6.49 9.03 11.64
N CYS A 139 -5.19 8.73 11.57
CA CYS A 139 -4.54 8.31 10.32
C CYS A 139 -4.88 6.87 9.90
N GLN A 140 -5.50 6.08 10.77
CA GLN A 140 -5.91 4.69 10.55
C GLN A 140 -4.77 3.80 10.02
N GLY A 141 -3.56 4.00 10.57
CA GLY A 141 -2.38 3.22 10.22
C GLY A 141 -1.70 3.59 8.91
N ARG A 142 -2.17 4.63 8.20
CA ARG A 142 -1.60 5.05 6.90
C ARG A 142 -0.09 5.36 6.95
N MET A 143 0.39 5.83 8.10
CA MET A 143 1.80 6.18 8.30
C MET A 143 2.63 5.05 8.91
N CYS A 144 2.05 4.26 9.82
CA CYS A 144 2.80 3.34 10.68
C CYS A 144 2.64 1.86 10.32
N ALA A 145 1.60 1.48 9.56
CA ALA A 145 1.26 0.07 9.33
C ALA A 145 2.35 -0.70 8.58
N GLN A 146 3.01 -0.08 7.59
CA GLN A 146 4.06 -0.75 6.82
C GLN A 146 5.25 -1.11 7.72
N LEU A 147 5.79 -0.14 8.46
CA LEU A 147 6.91 -0.39 9.38
C LEU A 147 6.51 -1.31 10.53
N ALA A 148 5.29 -1.21 11.05
CA ALA A 148 4.79 -2.13 12.06
C ALA A 148 4.74 -3.57 11.54
N GLY A 149 4.28 -3.79 10.31
CA GLY A 149 4.32 -5.10 9.66
C GLY A 149 5.74 -5.61 9.48
N GLU A 150 6.65 -4.75 9.00
CA GLU A 150 8.06 -5.12 8.80
C GLU A 150 8.77 -5.49 10.11
N LEU A 151 8.53 -4.75 11.20
CA LEU A 151 9.03 -5.11 12.54
C LEU A 151 8.44 -6.42 13.06
N THR A 152 7.18 -6.71 12.69
CA THR A 152 6.51 -7.96 13.06
C THR A 152 7.11 -9.15 12.31
N ASP A 153 7.34 -9.01 11.00
CA ASP A 153 7.99 -10.03 10.18
C ASP A 153 9.40 -10.31 10.70
N ASP A 154 10.18 -9.27 10.98
CA ASP A 154 11.55 -9.35 11.51
C ASP A 154 11.62 -10.16 12.81
N VAL A 155 10.79 -9.81 13.80
CA VAL A 155 10.78 -10.52 15.10
C VAL A 155 10.35 -11.98 14.97
N ASN A 156 9.42 -12.27 14.06
CA ASN A 156 8.93 -13.64 13.84
C ASN A 156 9.81 -14.45 12.87
N GLY A 157 10.89 -13.88 12.32
CA GLY A 157 11.72 -14.53 11.30
C GLY A 157 10.95 -14.84 10.00
N ALA A 158 9.91 -14.08 9.70
CA ALA A 158 9.04 -14.30 8.56
C ALA A 158 9.51 -13.53 7.32
N ALA A 159 9.11 -14.00 6.14
CA ALA A 159 9.36 -13.28 4.89
C ALA A 159 8.64 -11.93 4.87
N ALA A 160 9.23 -10.92 4.24
CA ALA A 160 8.62 -9.60 4.16
C ALA A 160 7.22 -9.65 3.52
N GLY A 161 6.27 -8.99 4.18
CA GLY A 161 4.87 -8.93 3.78
C GLY A 161 3.99 -10.01 4.42
N THR A 162 4.55 -10.93 5.21
CA THR A 162 3.79 -12.04 5.84
C THR A 162 2.82 -11.52 6.91
N ALA A 163 3.24 -10.54 7.71
CA ALA A 163 2.42 -9.88 8.72
C ALA A 163 1.20 -9.13 8.11
N GLY A 164 1.19 -8.97 6.79
CA GLY A 164 0.06 -8.45 6.03
C GLY A 164 -0.05 -6.92 6.08
N ARG A 165 -1.28 -6.46 5.95
CA ARG A 165 -1.65 -5.04 5.92
C ARG A 165 -2.81 -4.80 6.87
N LEU A 166 -2.95 -3.56 7.35
CA LEU A 166 -4.20 -3.16 7.98
C LEU A 166 -5.29 -2.99 6.90
N ALA A 167 -6.40 -3.71 7.09
CA ALA A 167 -7.61 -3.52 6.29
C ALA A 167 -8.10 -2.08 6.41
N SER A 168 -8.46 -1.48 5.28
CA SER A 168 -9.04 -0.14 5.27
C SER A 168 -10.46 -0.19 5.85
N ARG A 169 -10.93 0.86 6.51
CA ARG A 169 -12.30 0.95 7.05
C ARG A 169 -13.00 2.21 6.55
N LEU A 170 -14.33 2.19 6.56
CA LEU A 170 -15.16 3.37 6.33
C LEU A 170 -15.27 4.19 7.63
N PRO A 171 -15.32 5.53 7.55
CA PRO A 171 -15.04 6.34 6.36
C PRO A 171 -13.53 6.34 6.03
N ALA A 172 -13.17 6.49 4.74
CA ALA A 172 -11.76 6.41 4.30
C ALA A 172 -10.87 7.53 4.89
N ARG A 173 -11.49 8.62 5.32
CA ARG A 173 -10.89 9.73 6.07
C ARG A 173 -11.86 10.15 7.17
N PRO A 174 -11.37 10.68 8.30
CA PRO A 174 -12.23 11.26 9.32
C PRO A 174 -13.13 12.33 8.70
N MET A 175 -14.41 12.30 9.08
CA MET A 175 -15.42 13.29 8.72
C MET A 175 -16.31 13.54 9.93
N THR A 176 -16.93 14.71 9.99
CA THR A 176 -17.87 15.05 11.07
C THR A 176 -19.15 14.24 10.92
N VAL A 177 -19.84 13.97 12.04
CA VAL A 177 -21.17 13.33 12.00
C VAL A 177 -22.16 14.19 11.23
N GLY A 178 -22.07 15.53 11.36
CA GLY A 178 -22.90 16.46 10.61
C GLY A 178 -22.78 16.32 9.08
N ALA A 179 -21.59 15.97 8.56
CA ALA A 179 -21.39 15.73 7.13
C ALA A 179 -21.96 14.38 6.64
N LEU A 180 -22.29 13.46 7.55
CA LEU A 180 -22.95 12.19 7.25
C LEU A 180 -24.49 12.26 7.40
N ALA A 181 -24.97 13.19 8.23
CA ALA A 181 -26.38 13.30 8.60
C ALA A 181 -27.19 14.24 7.69
N SER A 182 -26.54 14.84 6.68
CA SER A 182 -27.12 15.77 5.70
C SER A 182 -27.58 15.08 4.42
#